data_AF-A0A395X4U7-F1
#
_entry.id   AF-A0A395X4U7-F1
#
_cell.length_a   1.000
_cell.length_b   1.000
_cell.length_c   1.000
_cell.angle_alpha   90.00
_cell.angle_beta   90.00
_cell.angle_gamma   90.00
#
_symmetry.space_group_name_H-M   'P 1'
#
loop_
_entity.id
_entity.type
_entity.pdbx_description
1 polymer ?
#
loop_
_entity_poly.entity_id
_entity_poly.type
_entity_poly.pdbx_seq_one_letter_code
_entity_poly.pdbx_strand_id
1 'polypeptide(L)' 'MGHSDEWTFADYFRYEKEIYRAIISAAVLCQWIAEHDTPPTDGEAEELVREIDRRLCEAWGEIFSLAVLKWRDGQ' A
#
# COMPACT_ATOMS: atom_id res chain seq x y z
N MET A 1 -14.57 17.53 12.68
CA MET A 1 -14.74 16.39 13.61
C MET A 1 -13.43 16.31 14.38
N GLY A 2 -13.44 16.66 15.67
CA GLY A 2 -12.24 16.66 16.49
C GLY A 2 -11.82 15.23 16.80
N HIS A 3 -10.58 14.88 16.49
CA HIS A 3 -9.98 13.62 16.93
C HIS A 3 -9.11 13.91 18.14
N SER A 4 -9.59 13.45 19.30
CA SER A 4 -9.01 13.66 20.62
C SER A 4 -7.89 12.67 20.97
N ASP A 5 -7.12 12.21 20.00
CA ASP A 5 -5.88 11.45 20.20
C ASP A 5 -4.95 11.85 19.04
N GLU A 6 -4.03 12.78 19.27
CA GLU A 6 -3.05 13.21 18.26
C GLU A 6 -2.15 12.03 17.91
N TRP A 7 -2.53 11.27 16.88
CA TRP A 7 -1.65 10.27 16.28
C TRP A 7 -0.33 10.97 15.91
N THR A 8 0.81 10.31 16.11
CA THR A 8 2.03 10.86 15.55
C THR A 8 1.99 10.72 14.02
N PHE A 9 2.81 11.50 13.31
CA PHE A 9 3.00 11.26 11.88
C PHE A 9 3.44 9.81 11.60
N ALA A 10 4.20 9.18 12.51
CA ALA A 10 4.61 7.79 12.37
C ALA A 10 3.43 6.81 12.44
N ASP A 11 2.47 7.05 13.34
CA ASP A 11 1.25 6.24 13.45
C ASP A 11 0.38 6.39 12.20
N TYR A 12 0.20 7.64 11.76
CA TYR A 12 -0.54 7.95 10.53
C TYR A 12 0.13 7.34 9.29
N PHE A 13 1.45 7.51 9.13
CA PHE A 13 2.18 6.99 7.98
C PHE A 13 2.16 5.46 7.93
N ARG A 14 2.22 4.80 9.09
CA ARG A 14 2.06 3.35 9.17
C ARG A 14 0.68 2.92 8.66
N TYR A 15 -0.37 3.62 9.07
CA TYR A 15 -1.73 3.36 8.60
C TYR A 15 -1.88 3.57 7.08
N GLU A 16 -1.39 4.70 6.55
CA GLU A 16 -1.42 4.98 5.10
C GLU A 16 -0.65 3.90 4.33
N LYS A 17 0.53 3.47 4.80
CA LYS A 17 1.32 2.42 4.15
C LYS A 17 0.55 1.11 4.01
N GLU A 18 -0.23 0.71 5.01
CA GLU A 18 -1.05 -0.51 4.92
C GLU A 18 -2.19 -0.38 3.90
N ILE A 19 -2.79 0.82 3.77
CA ILE A 19 -3.78 1.09 2.71
C ILE A 19 -3.14 0.92 1.33
N TYR A 20 -1.99 1.57 1.10
CA TYR A 20 -1.30 1.46 -0.19
C TYR A 20 -0.86 0.03 -0.48
N ARG A 21 -0.40 -0.71 0.54
CA ARG A 21 -0.09 -2.13 0.39
C ARG A 21 -1.32 -2.93 -0.05
N ALA A 22 -2.48 -2.71 0.57
CA ALA A 22 -3.72 -3.40 0.16
C ALA A 22 -4.13 -3.07 -1.28
N ILE A 23 -4.03 -1.80 -1.69
CA ILE A 23 -4.34 -1.35 -3.06
C ILE A 23 -3.39 -2.00 -4.07
N ILE A 24 -2.08 -1.97 -3.80
CA ILE A 24 -1.07 -2.57 -4.68
C ILE A 24 -1.26 -4.09 -4.75
N SER A 25 -1.51 -4.76 -3.63
CA SER A 25 -1.83 -6.19 -3.59
C SER A 25 -3.02 -6.54 -4.47
N ALA A 26 -4.12 -5.78 -4.36
CA ALA A 26 -5.29 -5.99 -5.20
C ALA A 26 -4.97 -5.77 -6.68
N ALA A 27 -4.22 -4.72 -7.03
CA ALA A 27 -3.83 -4.43 -8.40
C ALA A 27 -2.96 -5.55 -9.01
N VAL A 28 -1.99 -6.05 -8.25
CA VAL A 28 -1.12 -7.17 -8.68
C VAL A 28 -1.95 -8.44 -8.88
N LEU A 29 -2.86 -8.77 -7.96
CA LEU A 29 -3.73 -9.94 -8.11
C LEU A 29 -4.69 -9.80 -9.30
N CYS A 30 -5.26 -8.62 -9.52
CA CYS A 30 -6.12 -8.36 -10.67
C CYS A 30 -5.35 -8.51 -12.00
N GLN A 31 -4.10 -8.05 -12.06
CA GLN A 31 -3.25 -8.25 -13.24
C GLN A 31 -2.96 -9.73 -13.48
N TRP A 32 -2.63 -10.47 -12.42
CA TRP A 32 -2.43 -11.91 -12.51
C TRP A 32 -3.66 -12.63 -13.09
N ILE A 33 -4.85 -12.37 -12.53
CA ILE A 33 -6.09 -12.98 -13.00
C ILE A 33 -6.37 -12.59 -14.46
N ALA A 34 -6.09 -11.34 -14.86
CA ALA A 34 -6.27 -10.90 -16.24
C ALA A 34 -5.31 -11.59 -17.23
N GLU A 35 -4.10 -11.92 -16.80
CA GLU A 35 -3.07 -12.56 -17.64
C GLU A 35 -3.22 -14.09 -17.68
N HIS A 36 -3.64 -14.71 -16.58
CA HIS A 36 -3.60 -16.16 -16.40
C HIS A 36 -4.99 -16.83 -16.30
N ASP A 37 -6.06 -16.07 -16.02
CA ASP A 37 -7.43 -16.57 -15.77
C ASP A 37 -7.51 -17.66 -14.68
N THR A 38 -6.51 -17.70 -13.79
CA THR A 38 -6.43 -18.66 -12.69
C THR A 38 -5.94 -17.97 -11.41
N PRO A 39 -6.33 -18.48 -10.23
CA PRO A 39 -5.68 -18.09 -8.99
C PRO A 39 -4.20 -18.53 -8.99
N PRO A 40 -3.30 -17.75 -8.38
CA PRO A 40 -1.90 -18.15 -8.25
C PRO A 40 -1.77 -19.39 -7.36
N THR A 41 -0.84 -20.27 -7.69
CA THR A 41 -0.39 -21.35 -6.79
C THR A 41 0.40 -20.77 -5.62
N ASP A 42 0.65 -21.58 -4.59
CA ASP A 42 1.44 -21.13 -3.42
C ASP A 42 2.84 -20.63 -3.82
N GLY A 43 3.47 -21.26 -4.83
CA GLY A 43 4.78 -20.83 -5.34
C GLY A 43 4.72 -19.50 -6.08
N GLU A 44 3.70 -19.28 -6.91
CA GLU A 44 3.48 -18.02 -7.63
C GLU A 44 3.05 -16.89 -6.69
N ALA A 45 2.33 -17.22 -5.61
CA ALA A 45 1.95 -16.26 -4.59
C ALA A 45 3.19 -15.62 -3.92
N GLU A 46 4.28 -16.38 -3.71
CA GLU A 46 5.54 -15.81 -3.22
C GLU A 46 6.14 -14.79 -4.21
N GLU A 47 6.04 -15.05 -5.51
CA GLU A 47 6.51 -14.13 -6.55
C GLU A 47 5.65 -12.87 -6.59
N LEU A 48 4.33 -13.01 -6.47
CA LEU A 48 3.42 -11.86 -6.38
C LEU A 48 3.70 -11.01 -5.13
N VAL A 49 4.04 -11.62 -3.99
CA VAL A 49 4.45 -10.87 -2.79
C VAL A 49 5.72 -10.06 -3.05
N ARG A 50 6.73 -10.64 -3.71
CA ARG A 50 7.95 -9.90 -4.09
C ARG A 50 7.64 -8.74 -5.04
N GLU A 51 6.71 -8.95 -5.97
CA GLU A 51 6.27 -7.90 -6.89
C GLU A 51 5.50 -6.77 -6.17
N ILE A 52 4.64 -7.11 -5.21
CA ILE A 52 3.95 -6.14 -4.35
C ILE A 52 4.99 -5.31 -3.58
N ASP A 53 5.97 -5.98 -2.95
CA ASP A 53 7.01 -5.30 -2.18
C ASP A 53 7.89 -4.40 -3.07
N ARG A 54 8.21 -4.84 -4.30
CA ARG A 54 8.93 -4.02 -5.28
C ARG A 54 8.14 -2.76 -5.64
N ARG A 55 6.86 -2.89 -6.01
CA ARG A 55 6.01 -1.74 -6.37
C ARG A 55 5.79 -0.79 -5.20
N LEU A 56 5.65 -1.33 -3.98
CA LEU A 56 5.55 -0.52 -2.77
C LEU A 56 6.85 0.27 -2.51
N CYS A 57 8.00 -0.33 -2.79
CA CYS A 57 9.30 0.33 -2.70
C CYS A 57 9.44 1.45 -3.75
N GLU A 58 9.04 1.19 -4.99
CA GLU A 58 9.07 2.17 -6.09
C GLU A 58 8.16 3.37 -5.80
N ALA A 59 6.95 3.12 -5.27
CA ALA A 59 6.00 4.16 -4.91
C ALA A 59 6.32 4.83 -3.56
N TRP A 60 7.33 4.38 -2.81
CA TRP A 60 7.55 4.81 -1.43
C TRP A 60 7.67 6.32 -1.29
N GLY A 61 8.44 6.97 -2.17
CA GLY A 61 8.68 8.42 -2.13
C GLY A 61 7.40 9.23 -2.35
N GLU A 62 6.54 8.77 -3.25
CA GLU A 62 5.25 9.39 -3.53
C GLU A 62 4.28 9.19 -2.35
N ILE A 63 4.19 7.95 -1.84
CA ILE A 63 3.35 7.62 -0.67
C ILE A 63 3.76 8.46 0.54
N PHE A 64 5.05 8.56 0.82
CA PHE A 64 5.58 9.39 1.91
C PHE A 64 5.24 10.87 1.72
N SER A 65 5.49 11.41 0.53
CA SER A 65 5.23 12.83 0.23
C SER A 65 3.74 13.16 0.36
N LEU A 66 2.86 12.30 -0.17
CA LEU A 66 1.41 12.44 -0.05
C LEU A 66 0.94 12.34 1.41
N ALA A 67 1.49 11.40 2.17
CA ALA A 67 1.17 11.27 3.59
C ALA A 67 1.58 12.52 4.38
N VAL A 68 2.75 13.10 4.12
CA VAL A 68 3.17 14.36 4.76
C VAL A 68 2.22 15.51 4.43
N LEU A 69 1.82 15.64 3.16
CA LEU A 69 0.89 16.69 2.73
C LEU A 69 -0.48 16.54 3.40
N LYS A 70 -1.08 15.35 3.34
CA LYS A 70 -2.37 15.06 3.98
C LYS A 70 -2.32 15.26 5.49
N TRP A 71 -1.24 14.80 6.13
CA TRP A 71 -1.05 14.95 7.57
C TRP A 71 -1.01 16.42 7.97
N ARG A 72 -0.20 17.23 7.28
CA ARG A 72 -0.11 18.67 7.54
C ARG A 72 -1.44 19.39 7.31
N ASP A 73 -2.17 19.03 6.26
CA ASP A 73 -3.41 19.71 5.88
C ASP A 73 -4.61 19.27 6.76
N GLY A 74 -4.49 18.14 7.47
CA GLY A 74 -5.50 17.60 8.39
C GLY A 74 -5.27 17.89 9.88
N GLN A 75 -4.15 18.54 10.21
CA GLN A 75 -3.87 19.16 11.52
C GLN A 75 -4.50 20.55 11.59
#